data_AF-A0A2A4FWE3-F1
#
_entry.id   AF-A0A2A4FWE3-F1
#
_cell.length_a   1.000
_cell.length_b   1.000
_cell.length_c   1.000
_cell.angle_alpha   90.00
_cell.angle_beta   90.00
_cell.angle_gamma   90.00
#
_symmetry.space_group_name_H-M   'P 1'
#
loop_
_entity.id
_entity.type
_entity.pdbx_description
1 polymer ?
#
loop_
_entity_poly.entity_id
_entity_poly.type
_entity_poly.pdbx_seq_one_letter_code
_entity_poly.pdbx_strand_id
1 'polypeptide(L)' 'MSERFIVEAAGRAVGLAVRCKGGFRFFASEPFLHRLENQVFPRFRALLRAVRAACPGAAEGGMVGSGHAAFHPGARA' A
#
# COMPACT_ATOMS: atom_id res chain seq x y z
N MET A 1 13.06 -2.58 15.19
CA MET A 1 13.19 -2.16 13.79
C MET A 1 11.81 -1.88 13.23
N SER A 2 11.58 -0.68 12.67
CA SER A 2 10.29 -0.33 12.07
C SER A 2 10.23 -0.91 10.65
N GLU A 3 9.48 -1.98 10.46
CA GLU A 3 9.22 -2.51 9.12
C GLU A 3 8.35 -1.52 8.34
N ARG A 4 8.76 -1.22 7.11
CA ARG A 4 8.07 -0.28 6.21
C ARG A 4 7.80 -0.99 4.90
N PHE A 5 6.62 -0.76 4.34
CA PHE A 5 6.14 -1.41 3.14
C PHE A 5 5.61 -0.35 2.18
N ILE A 6 6.02 -0.40 0.92
CA ILE A 6 5.44 0.43 -0.12
C ILE A 6 4.13 -0.23 -0.54
N VAL A 7 3.06 0.56 -0.54
CA VAL A 7 1.75 0.15 -1.01
C VAL A 7 1.59 0.64 -2.43
N GLU A 8 1.40 -0.30 -3.35
CA GLU A 8 1.23 0.00 -4.76
C GLU A 8 -0.18 -0.35 -5.24
N ALA A 9 -0.71 0.48 -6.14
CA ALA A 9 -1.94 0.23 -6.85
C ALA A 9 -1.75 0.60 -8.33
N ALA A 10 -2.18 -0.28 -9.24
CA ALA A 10 -2.02 -0.09 -10.69
C ALA A 10 -0.57 0.24 -11.10
N GLY A 11 0.42 -0.40 -10.46
CA GLY A 11 1.85 -0.21 -10.76
C GLY A 11 2.43 1.13 -10.29
N ARG A 12 1.72 1.87 -9.43
CA ARG A 12 2.21 3.13 -8.82
C ARG A 12 2.23 3.01 -7.32
N ALA A 13 3.29 3.55 -6.70
CA ALA A 13 3.36 3.73 -5.25
C ALA A 13 2.32 4.76 -4.81
N VAL A 14 1.28 4.30 -4.11
CA VAL A 14 0.17 5.15 -3.65
C VAL A 14 0.27 5.50 -2.17
N GLY A 15 1.18 4.85 -1.42
CA GLY A 15 1.48 5.20 -0.05
C GLY A 15 2.48 4.27 0.64
N LEU A 16 2.69 4.51 1.93
CA LEU A 16 3.58 3.76 2.80
C LEU A 16 2.78 3.14 3.95
N ALA A 17 3.02 1.87 4.24
CA ALA A 17 2.55 1.22 5.45
C ALA A 17 3.72 1.01 6.42
N VAL A 18 3.57 1.49 7.65
CA VAL A 18 4.56 1.31 8.71
C VAL A 18 3.99 0.37 9.77
N ARG A 19 4.74 -0.69 10.10
CA ARG A 19 4.34 -1.59 11.19
C ARG A 19 4.46 -0.86 12.53
N CYS A 20 3.39 -0.84 13.30
CA CYS A 20 3.30 -0.19 14.61
C CYS A 20 2.67 -1.13 15.64
N LYS A 21 2.71 -0.75 16.92
CA LYS A 21 1.93 -1.44 17.96
C LYS A 21 0.45 -1.32 17.60
N GLY A 22 -0.20 -2.47 17.35
CA GLY A 22 -1.61 -2.53 16.93
C GLY A 22 -1.85 -2.76 15.44
N GLY A 23 -0.80 -2.88 14.60
CA GLY A 23 -0.94 -3.27 13.20
C GLY A 23 -0.09 -2.43 12.25
N PHE A 24 -0.72 -1.83 11.25
CA PHE A 24 -0.07 -1.08 10.17
C PHE A 24 -0.69 0.31 10.06
N ARG A 25 0.12 1.34 10.27
CA ARG A 25 -0.28 2.72 9.99
C ARG A 25 -0.03 3.03 8.52
N PHE A 26 -1.00 3.63 7.86
CA PHE A 26 -0.88 4.04 6.47
C PHE A 26 -0.62 5.54 6.33
N PHE A 27 0.23 5.88 5.37
CA PHE A 27 0.52 7.24 4.91
C PHE A 27 0.28 7.28 3.41
N ALA A 28 -0.68 8.07 2.98
CA ALA A 28 -1.06 8.27 1.60
C ALA A 28 -0.06 9.20 0.90
N SER A 29 0.31 8.84 -0.33
CA SER A 29 1.00 9.76 -1.24
C SER A 29 0.02 10.52 -2.13
N GLU A 30 -1.22 10.04 -2.25
CA GLU A 30 -2.20 10.52 -3.20
C GLU A 30 -3.44 11.13 -2.51
N PRO A 31 -3.98 12.27 -3.01
CA PRO A 31 -5.12 12.97 -2.39
C PRO A 31 -6.38 12.11 -2.21
N PHE A 32 -6.66 11.20 -3.15
CA PHE A 32 -7.84 10.33 -3.07
C PHE A 32 -7.74 9.30 -1.93
N LEU A 33 -6.53 9.05 -1.42
CA LEU A 33 -6.28 8.15 -0.28
C LEU A 33 -6.14 8.89 1.05
N HIS A 34 -6.21 10.23 1.08
CA HIS A 34 -6.11 11.01 2.32
C HIS A 34 -7.16 10.60 3.37
N ARG A 35 -8.30 10.03 2.95
CA ARG A 35 -9.28 9.45 3.88
C ARG A 35 -8.71 8.33 4.74
N LEU A 36 -7.70 7.60 4.25
CA LEU A 36 -7.03 6.49 4.92
C LEU A 36 -5.75 6.93 5.65
N GLU A 37 -5.36 8.20 5.53
CA GLU A 37 -4.16 8.78 6.13
C GLU A 37 -4.16 8.58 7.65
N ASN A 38 -3.01 8.19 8.20
CA ASN A 38 -2.78 7.92 9.63
C ASN A 38 -3.68 6.84 10.25
N GLN A 39 -4.57 6.19 9.50
CA GLN A 39 -5.38 5.11 10.02
C GLN A 39 -4.49 3.90 10.33
N VAL A 40 -4.81 3.23 11.44
CA VAL A 40 -4.14 2.00 11.86
C VAL A 40 -5.03 0.82 11.50
N PHE A 41 -4.52 -0.04 10.63
CA PHE A 41 -5.17 -1.26 10.21
C PHE A 41 -4.61 -2.44 11.01
N PRO A 42 -5.46 -3.24 11.67
CA PRO A 42 -5.00 -4.36 12.50
C PRO A 42 -4.30 -5.45 11.67
N ARG A 43 -4.63 -5.54 10.38
CA ARG A 43 -4.06 -6.50 9.43
C ARG A 43 -3.68 -5.79 8.15
N PHE A 44 -2.57 -6.19 7.56
CA PHE A 44 -2.12 -5.65 6.28
C PHE A 44 -3.16 -5.83 5.15
N ARG A 45 -3.85 -6.98 5.14
CA ARG A 45 -4.94 -7.26 4.18
C ARG A 45 -6.12 -6.28 4.32
N ALA A 46 -6.38 -5.76 5.52
CA ALA A 46 -7.43 -4.76 5.73
C ALA A 46 -7.05 -3.42 5.11
N LEU A 47 -5.77 -3.01 5.26
CA LEU A 47 -5.23 -1.84 4.59
C LEU A 47 -5.37 -1.95 3.06
N LEU A 48 -4.93 -3.06 2.47
CA LEU A 48 -5.03 -3.25 1.02
C LEU A 48 -6.47 -3.18 0.51
N ARG A 49 -7.44 -3.76 1.26
CA ARG A 49 -8.86 -3.66 0.91
C ARG A 49 -9.35 -2.22 0.94
N ALA A 50 -8.97 -1.45 1.96
CA ALA A 50 -9.35 -0.04 2.07
C ALA A 50 -8.77 0.79 0.92
N VAL A 51 -7.49 0.58 0.59
CA VAL A 51 -6.83 1.26 -0.54
C VAL A 51 -7.49 0.91 -1.86
N ARG A 52 -7.84 -0.36 -2.11
CA ARG A 52 -8.58 -0.78 -3.32
C ARG A 52 -9.98 -0.15 -3.39
N ALA A 53 -10.67 -0.04 -2.26
CA ALA A 53 -12.00 0.58 -2.23
C ALA A 53 -11.94 2.10 -2.46
N ALA A 54 -10.83 2.75 -2.07
CA ALA A 54 -10.64 4.19 -2.21
C ALA A 54 -9.99 4.60 -3.54
N CYS A 55 -9.29 3.68 -4.22
CA CYS A 55 -8.63 3.95 -5.49
C CYS A 55 -9.52 3.56 -6.68
N PRO A 56 -10.09 4.52 -7.43
CA PRO A 56 -10.81 4.19 -8.67
C PRO A 56 -9.84 3.60 -9.70
N GLY A 57 -10.11 2.39 -10.19
CA GLY A 57 -9.31 1.74 -11.24
C GLY A 57 -8.18 0.80 -10.77
N ALA A 58 -8.02 0.57 -9.46
CA ALA A 58 -7.02 -0.36 -8.91
C ALA A 58 -7.47 -1.83 -9.02
N ALA A 59 -7.58 -2.38 -10.23
CA ALA A 59 -7.94 -3.78 -10.41
C ALA A 59 -6.91 -4.74 -9.78
N GLU A 60 -5.62 -4.38 -9.75
CA GLU A 60 -4.57 -5.20 -9.14
C GLU A 60 -3.55 -4.32 -8.40
N GLY A 61 -3.61 -4.30 -7.07
CA GLY A 61 -2.62 -3.63 -6.21
C GLY A 61 -1.79 -4.67 -5.47
N GLY A 62 -0.47 -4.64 -5.69
CA GLY A 62 0.54 -5.44 -5.00
C GLY A 62 1.24 -4.63 -3.89
N MET A 63 1.94 -5.32 -3.00
CA MET A 63 2.80 -4.69 -1.99
C MET A 63 4.26 -4.98 -2.32
N VAL A 64 5.12 -3.97 -2.22
CA VAL A 64 6.57 -4.14 -2.27
C VAL A 64 7.14 -3.85 -0.88
N GLY A 65 7.53 -4.90 -0.17
CA GLY A 65 8.23 -4.77 1.11
C GLY A 65 9.69 -4.39 0.89
N SER A 66 10.29 -3.64 1.82
CA SER A 66 11.71 -3.29 1.77
C SER A 66 12.61 -4.52 1.99
N GLY A 67 12.84 -5.20 0.88
CA GLY A 67 13.91 -6.12 0.51
C GLY A 67 13.76 -6.22 -1.00
N HIS A 68 14.38 -5.27 -1.72
CA HIS A 68 14.27 -5.02 -3.16
C HIS A 68 13.62 -6.17 -3.97
N ALA A 69 12.33 -6.05 -4.30
CA ALA A 69 11.66 -6.97 -5.20
C ALA A 69 10.55 -6.23 -5.94
N ALA A 70 10.93 -5.44 -6.95
CA ALA A 70 9.98 -4.96 -7.93
C ALA A 70 9.33 -6.18 -8.61
N PHE A 71 8.04 -6.40 -8.41
CA PHE A 71 7.27 -7.30 -9.26
C PHE A 71 6.73 -6.48 -10.42
N HIS A 72 7.39 -6.59 -11.58
CA HIS A 72 6.90 -6.06 -12.86
C HIS A 72 6.14 -7.16 -13.61
N PRO A 73 4.78 -7.21 -13.57
CA PRO A 73 4.05 -8.01 -14.54
C PRO A 73 3.93 -7.18 -15.83
N GLY A 74 5.00 -7.11 -16.63
CA GLY A 74 4.94 -6.35 -17.88
C GLY A 74 6.24 -5.98 -18.57
N ALA A 75 7.35 -6.68 -18.34
CA ALA A 75 8.47 -6.63 -19.28
C ALA A 75 8.08 -7.48 -20.51
N ARG A 76 7.43 -6.84 -21.49
CA ARG A 76 7.29 -7.40 -22.83
C ARG A 76 8.64 -7.19 -23.53
N ALA A 77 9.22 -8.30 -23.99
CA ALA A 77 10.52 -8.40 -24.67
C ALA A 77 10.63 -7.50 -25.91
#